data_AF-A0A1E1IRE8-F1
#
_entry.id   AF-A0A1E1IRE8-F1
#
_cell.length_a   1.000
_cell.length_b   1.000
_cell.length_c   1.000
_cell.angle_alpha   90.00
_cell.angle_beta   90.00
_cell.angle_gamma   90.00
#
_symmetry.space_group_name_H-M   'P 1'
#
loop_
_entity.id
_entity.type
_entity.pdbx_description
1 polymer ?
#
loop_
_entity_poly.entity_id
_entity_poly.type
_entity_poly.pdbx_seq_one_letter_code
_entity_poly.pdbx_strand_id
1 'polypeptide(L)'
;MRPDYMGIMFLCTSVMSFNAGVWQIFRRGQKQQLMENHRNIEKSPLTDLPPENSTVNECEYRRVSLDGSFDNEGSCLVGPRSIPSYKGAANEDESRGGFLVMTPFEIANTGKFVMVNRGWVPIDAGKHRTMLTQYIGEGFAPAQVRGILRKEEFVGGSLLFGPSPDNEGPVAADLSWMAMRPWNMAMAYYRRRWGADHLKKNAEKHGAHHYYVEMLEDFSGDDQRIVRGHAWPRRREVDEVTYVHLTPVVHSMYIIFWFSITAGSLYGVLRCWRRQKDIFALRKFTNKQSMQLETRRQVEAQAYMKAVEEVERLKRISTAAAAAQIDLGKPTTAIYSEGAALEKGDSEPRK
;
A
#
# COMPACT_ATOMS: atom_id res chain seq x y z
N MET A 1 -7.13 -13.83 -29.50
CA MET A 1 -7.42 -12.40 -29.25
C MET A 1 -6.24 -11.84 -28.50
N ARG A 2 -5.60 -10.75 -28.96
CA ARG A 2 -4.68 -10.03 -28.08
C ARG A 2 -5.54 -9.19 -27.12
N PRO A 3 -5.35 -9.28 -25.80
CA PRO A 3 -5.99 -8.38 -24.86
C PRO A 3 -5.74 -6.93 -25.29
N ASP A 4 -6.72 -6.03 -25.10
CA ASP A 4 -6.47 -4.59 -25.21
C ASP A 4 -5.65 -4.16 -23.98
N TYR A 5 -4.37 -4.49 -24.01
CA TYR A 5 -3.42 -4.16 -22.94
C TYR A 5 -3.41 -2.66 -22.67
N MET A 6 -3.63 -1.82 -23.68
CA MET A 6 -3.68 -0.37 -23.51
C MET A 6 -4.90 0.06 -22.70
N GLY A 7 -6.08 -0.47 -23.02
CA GLY A 7 -7.30 -0.21 -22.25
C GLY A 7 -7.17 -0.67 -20.79
N ILE A 8 -6.58 -1.84 -20.56
CA ILE A 8 -6.32 -2.38 -19.21
C ILE A 8 -5.32 -1.49 -18.46
N MET A 9 -4.22 -1.08 -19.09
CA MET A 9 -3.23 -0.20 -18.47
C MET A 9 -3.85 1.13 -18.05
N PHE A 10 -4.63 1.78 -18.92
CA PHE A 10 -5.35 3.01 -18.57
C PHE A 10 -6.36 2.78 -17.43
N LEU A 11 -7.05 1.64 -17.41
CA LEU A 11 -7.98 1.34 -16.31
C LEU A 11 -7.23 1.18 -14.98
N CYS A 12 -6.13 0.42 -14.96
CA CYS A 12 -5.29 0.25 -13.77
C CYS A 12 -4.74 1.58 -13.27
N THR A 13 -4.20 2.41 -14.17
CA THR A 13 -3.69 3.74 -13.82
C THR A 13 -4.80 4.61 -13.24
N SER A 14 -6.01 4.63 -13.83
CA SER A 14 -7.16 5.38 -13.30
C SER A 14 -7.53 4.98 -11.89
N VAL A 15 -7.59 3.67 -11.61
CA VAL A 15 -7.94 3.15 -10.28
C VAL A 15 -6.85 3.54 -9.26
N MET A 16 -5.58 3.35 -9.59
CA MET A 16 -4.47 3.68 -8.68
C MET A 16 -4.40 5.19 -8.40
N SER A 17 -4.49 6.03 -9.43
CA SER A 17 -4.43 7.48 -9.27
C SER A 17 -5.64 8.03 -8.51
N PHE A 18 -6.83 7.44 -8.69
CA PHE A 18 -8.01 7.85 -7.92
C PHE A 18 -7.85 7.56 -6.43
N ASN A 19 -7.41 6.34 -6.09
CA ASN A 19 -7.15 5.96 -4.70
C ASN A 19 -6.07 6.85 -4.07
N ALA A 20 -4.99 7.15 -4.82
CA ALA A 20 -3.98 8.10 -4.38
C ALA A 20 -4.57 9.49 -4.14
N GLY A 21 -5.42 10.00 -5.05
CA GLY A 21 -6.10 11.30 -4.89
C GLY A 21 -7.00 11.35 -3.64
N VAL A 22 -7.77 10.30 -3.40
CA VAL A 22 -8.61 10.16 -2.19
C VAL A 22 -7.75 10.14 -0.93
N TRP A 23 -6.67 9.38 -0.92
CA TRP A 23 -5.72 9.36 0.20
C TRP A 23 -5.14 10.76 0.48
N GLN A 24 -4.81 11.53 -0.56
CA GLN A 24 -4.31 12.90 -0.39
C GLN A 24 -5.34 13.84 0.25
N ILE A 25 -6.64 13.66 0.00
CA ILE A 25 -7.71 14.43 0.67
C ILE A 25 -7.68 14.16 2.18
N PHE A 26 -7.69 12.88 2.57
CA PHE A 26 -7.62 12.51 3.99
C PHE A 26 -6.33 12.98 4.64
N ARG A 27 -5.19 12.83 3.94
CA ARG A 27 -3.88 13.25 4.44
C ARG A 27 -3.82 14.77 4.63
N ARG A 28 -4.40 15.55 3.73
CA ARG A 28 -4.55 17.00 3.86
C ARG A 28 -5.34 17.35 5.13
N GLY A 29 -6.47 16.69 5.38
CA GLY A 29 -7.28 16.90 6.58
C GLY A 29 -6.50 16.63 7.88
N GLN A 30 -5.78 15.51 7.94
CA GLN A 30 -4.90 15.17 9.06
C GLN A 30 -3.82 16.23 9.29
N LYS A 31 -3.18 16.71 8.22
CA LYS A 31 -2.15 17.76 8.29
C LYS A 31 -2.73 19.11 8.73
N GLN A 32 -3.95 19.43 8.31
CA GLN A 32 -4.63 20.64 8.76
C GLN A 32 -4.96 20.58 10.25
N GLN A 33 -5.50 19.46 10.74
CA GLN A 33 -5.75 19.24 12.16
C GLN A 33 -4.46 19.30 12.99
N LEU A 34 -3.37 18.73 12.48
CA LEU A 34 -2.07 18.80 13.15
C LEU A 34 -1.61 20.25 13.37
N MET A 35 -1.70 21.09 12.34
CA MET A 35 -1.35 22.52 12.46
C MET A 35 -2.28 23.28 13.40
N GLU A 36 -3.58 22.92 13.43
CA GLU A 36 -4.50 23.52 14.41
C GLU A 36 -4.09 23.14 15.83
N ASN A 37 -3.74 21.88 16.07
CA ASN A 37 -3.25 21.44 17.38
C ASN A 37 -1.93 22.15 17.74
N HIS A 38 -1.02 22.41 16.79
CA HIS A 38 0.22 23.17 17.06
C HIS A 38 -0.02 24.57 17.61
N ARG A 39 -1.13 25.23 17.25
CA ARG A 39 -1.51 26.54 17.81
C ARG A 39 -1.74 26.48 19.32
N ASN A 40 -1.98 25.30 19.89
CA ASN A 40 -2.11 25.14 21.34
C ASN A 40 -0.82 25.50 22.10
N ILE A 41 0.34 25.53 21.44
CA ILE A 41 1.61 25.94 22.06
C ILE A 41 1.53 27.41 22.48
N GLU A 42 0.86 28.26 21.71
CA GLU A 42 0.74 29.70 21.99
C GLU A 42 -0.18 29.97 23.19
N LYS A 43 -1.07 29.04 23.53
CA LYS A 43 -1.98 29.17 24.68
C LYS A 43 -1.21 29.22 26.00
N SER A 44 -1.89 29.69 27.05
CA SER A 44 -1.33 29.68 28.40
C SER A 44 -0.99 28.25 28.85
N PRO A 45 0.17 28.08 29.51
CA PRO A 45 0.60 26.77 30.00
C PRO A 45 -0.36 26.28 31.08
N LEU A 46 -0.63 24.97 31.07
CA LEU A 46 -1.35 24.30 32.15
C LEU A 46 -0.43 24.09 33.34
N THR A 47 -0.90 24.44 34.53
CA THR A 47 -0.21 24.22 35.81
C THR A 47 -0.64 22.92 36.50
N ASP A 48 -1.64 22.24 35.95
CA ASP A 48 -2.14 20.95 36.42
C ASP A 48 -2.53 20.10 35.20
N LEU A 49 -2.90 18.85 35.45
CA LEU A 49 -3.38 17.92 34.43
C LEU A 49 -4.59 18.47 33.67
N PRO A 50 -4.76 18.11 32.38
CA PRO A 50 -5.95 18.43 31.62
C PRO A 50 -7.23 18.07 32.39
N PRO A 51 -8.25 18.93 32.41
CA PRO A 51 -9.51 18.63 33.06
C PRO A 51 -10.17 17.41 32.40
N GLU A 52 -10.85 16.58 33.19
CA GLU A 52 -11.46 15.31 32.74
C GLU A 52 -12.45 15.48 31.57
N ASN A 53 -13.05 16.67 31.43
CA ASN A 53 -13.99 17.00 30.36
C ASN A 53 -13.31 17.38 29.03
N SER A 54 -11.99 17.56 28.99
CA SER A 54 -11.27 17.93 27.77
C SER A 54 -10.85 16.71 26.98
N THR A 55 -10.98 16.76 25.64
CA THR A 55 -10.48 15.68 24.81
C THR A 55 -8.95 15.76 24.70
N VAL A 56 -8.28 14.61 24.68
CA VAL A 56 -6.81 14.55 24.53
C VAL A 56 -6.34 15.26 23.25
N ASN A 57 -7.16 15.23 22.20
CA ASN A 57 -6.86 15.91 20.94
C ASN A 57 -6.90 17.44 21.06
N GLU A 58 -7.82 18.00 21.85
CA GLU A 58 -7.91 19.46 22.06
C GLU A 58 -6.74 20.01 22.86
N CYS A 59 -6.16 19.20 23.74
CA CYS A 59 -5.02 19.58 24.57
C CYS A 59 -3.67 19.18 23.98
N GLU A 60 -3.63 18.46 22.85
CA GLU A 60 -2.38 18.07 22.19
C GLU A 60 -1.56 19.33 21.86
N TYR A 61 -0.25 19.29 22.12
CA TYR A 61 0.70 20.41 22.01
C TYR A 61 0.49 21.59 22.96
N ARG A 62 -0.48 21.54 23.88
CA ARG A 62 -0.58 22.57 24.92
C ARG A 62 0.61 22.51 25.85
N ARG A 63 1.19 23.67 26.18
CA ARG A 63 2.29 23.78 27.14
C ARG A 63 1.83 23.39 28.54
N VAL A 64 2.74 22.79 29.29
CA VAL A 64 2.52 22.31 30.66
C VAL A 64 3.73 22.68 31.52
N SER A 65 3.48 23.12 32.75
CA SER A 65 4.48 23.36 33.79
C SER A 65 4.02 22.67 35.06
N LEU A 66 4.72 21.60 35.46
CA LEU A 66 4.40 20.81 36.66
C LEU A 66 5.60 20.79 37.59
N ASP A 67 5.37 20.98 38.88
CA ASP A 67 6.36 20.80 39.93
C ASP A 67 6.16 19.45 40.60
N GLY A 68 7.23 18.77 41.00
CA GLY A 68 7.13 17.40 41.50
C GLY A 68 8.46 16.67 41.57
N SER A 69 8.42 15.35 41.51
CA SER A 69 9.62 14.50 41.53
C SER A 69 9.54 13.36 40.53
N PHE A 70 10.67 13.08 39.88
CA PHE A 70 10.83 11.93 38.99
C PHE A 70 11.14 10.68 39.79
N ASP A 71 10.46 9.57 39.49
CA ASP A 71 10.91 8.24 39.90
C ASP A 71 11.78 7.62 38.80
N ASN A 72 13.10 7.81 38.93
CA ASN A 72 14.07 7.28 37.96
C ASN A 72 14.16 5.74 37.97
N GLU A 73 13.69 5.08 39.04
CA GLU A 73 13.63 3.62 39.08
C GLU A 73 12.46 3.08 38.24
N GLY A 74 11.41 3.88 38.05
CA GLY A 74 10.28 3.57 37.18
C GLY A 74 10.53 3.82 35.70
N SER A 75 11.69 4.36 35.31
CA SER A 75 11.96 4.75 33.92
C SER A 75 11.97 3.56 32.95
N CYS A 76 11.30 3.76 31.82
CA CYS A 76 11.21 2.85 30.70
C CYS A 76 11.84 3.48 29.44
N LEU A 77 12.28 2.64 28.52
CA LEU A 77 12.85 3.02 27.23
C LEU A 77 11.86 2.74 26.11
N VAL A 78 11.78 3.62 25.11
CA VAL A 78 10.90 3.45 23.96
C VAL A 78 11.69 3.58 22.67
N GLY A 79 11.69 2.52 21.85
CA GLY A 79 12.46 2.51 20.61
C GLY A 79 12.50 1.17 19.88
N PRO A 80 13.33 1.04 18.84
CA PRO A 80 14.37 2.00 18.42
C PRO A 80 13.80 3.31 17.85
N ARG A 81 14.42 4.45 18.17
CA ARG A 81 14.10 5.78 17.62
C ARG A 81 15.35 6.43 17.05
N SER A 82 15.20 7.11 15.91
CA SER A 82 16.25 7.96 15.34
C SER A 82 16.53 9.15 16.26
N ILE A 83 17.68 9.79 16.07
CA ILE A 83 17.97 11.03 16.77
C ILE A 83 16.87 12.08 16.51
N PRO A 84 16.50 12.85 17.54
CA PRO A 84 15.60 13.98 17.40
C PRO A 84 16.32 15.11 16.65
N SER A 85 16.38 15.02 15.32
CA SER A 85 16.75 16.14 14.46
C SER A 85 16.19 15.99 13.06
N TYR A 86 15.60 17.07 12.53
CA TYR A 86 15.13 17.12 11.14
C TYR A 86 16.29 17.17 10.11
N LYS A 87 17.50 17.52 10.55
CA LYS A 87 18.71 17.56 9.72
C LYS A 87 19.32 16.18 9.48
N GLY A 88 18.78 15.13 10.11
CA GLY A 88 19.33 13.77 10.07
C GLY A 88 20.48 13.58 11.07
N ALA A 89 21.00 12.36 11.15
CA ALA A 89 22.19 12.05 11.94
C ALA A 89 23.42 12.70 11.29
N ALA A 90 24.18 13.49 12.04
CA ALA A 90 25.37 14.16 11.53
C ALA A 90 26.60 13.23 11.52
N ASN A 91 26.61 12.20 12.37
CA ASN A 91 27.75 11.30 12.60
C ASN A 91 27.37 9.80 12.57
N GLU A 92 28.37 8.92 12.42
CA GLU A 92 28.16 7.45 12.37
C GLU A 92 27.61 6.88 13.68
N ASP A 93 28.08 7.34 14.85
CA ASP A 93 27.55 6.91 16.15
C ASP A 93 26.09 7.38 16.36
N GLU A 94 25.72 8.51 15.75
CA GLU A 94 24.36 9.05 15.74
C GLU A 94 23.40 8.27 14.82
N SER A 95 23.94 7.50 13.87
CA SER A 95 23.17 6.68 12.93
C SER A 95 22.69 5.35 13.53
N ARG A 96 23.24 4.92 14.67
CA ARG A 96 22.94 3.61 15.30
C ARG A 96 21.59 3.55 16.00
N GLY A 97 20.85 4.67 16.03
CA GLY A 97 19.58 4.79 16.73
C GLY A 97 19.72 4.86 18.25
N GLY A 98 18.59 5.01 18.94
CA GLY A 98 18.55 5.10 20.40
C GLY A 98 17.15 4.94 20.93
N PHE A 99 16.91 5.45 22.14
CA PHE A 99 15.66 5.27 22.86
C PHE A 99 15.16 6.60 23.41
N LEU A 100 13.84 6.75 23.51
CA LEU A 100 13.22 7.79 24.32
C LEU A 100 13.09 7.29 25.75
N VAL A 101 13.39 8.14 26.72
CA VAL A 101 13.25 7.82 28.15
C VAL A 101 11.89 8.31 28.63
N MET A 102 11.01 7.36 28.95
CA MET A 102 9.75 7.64 29.63
C MET A 102 9.92 7.44 31.13
N THR A 103 9.65 8.47 31.94
CA THR A 103 9.81 8.41 33.40
C THR A 103 8.50 8.79 34.10
N PRO A 104 8.05 8.03 35.11
CA PRO A 104 6.94 8.43 35.96
C PRO A 104 7.32 9.68 36.76
N PHE A 105 6.44 10.68 36.74
CA PHE A 105 6.59 11.93 37.47
C PHE A 105 5.44 12.09 38.44
N GLU A 106 5.75 12.24 39.73
CA GLU A 106 4.78 12.51 40.78
C GLU A 106 4.59 14.02 40.91
N ILE A 107 3.37 14.49 40.64
CA ILE A 107 3.02 15.91 40.72
C ILE A 107 2.92 16.33 42.19
N ALA A 108 3.61 17.41 42.56
CA ALA A 108 3.50 18.05 43.85
C ALA A 108 2.05 18.48 44.13
N ASN A 109 1.63 18.44 45.38
CA ASN A 109 0.27 18.75 45.86
C ASN A 109 -0.81 17.70 45.52
N THR A 110 -0.82 17.15 44.30
CA THR A 110 -1.89 16.21 43.89
C THR A 110 -1.52 14.74 44.14
N GLY A 111 -0.22 14.39 44.13
CA GLY A 111 0.25 13.01 44.29
C GLY A 111 -0.13 12.07 43.12
N LYS A 112 -0.65 12.64 42.03
CA LYS A 112 -0.93 11.93 40.77
C LYS A 112 0.35 11.70 40.00
N PHE A 113 0.39 10.62 39.22
CA PHE A 113 1.53 10.30 38.37
C PHE A 113 1.23 10.59 36.91
N VAL A 114 2.23 11.12 36.21
CA VAL A 114 2.19 11.35 34.77
C VAL A 114 3.44 10.79 34.15
N MET A 115 3.28 10.13 33.00
CA MET A 115 4.42 9.69 32.21
C MET A 115 5.02 10.89 31.47
N VAL A 116 6.32 11.09 31.65
CA VAL A 116 7.06 12.19 31.06
C VAL A 116 8.16 11.63 30.16
N ASN A 117 8.14 12.04 28.89
CA ASN A 117 9.24 11.82 27.98
C ASN A 117 10.34 12.85 28.27
N ARG A 118 11.44 12.39 28.89
CA ARG A 118 12.57 13.25 29.28
C ARG A 118 13.48 13.63 28.11
N GLY A 119 13.45 12.83 27.05
CA GLY A 119 14.27 13.01 25.85
C GLY A 119 14.86 11.70 25.32
N TRP A 120 15.76 11.84 24.35
CA TRP A 120 16.44 10.76 23.65
C TRP A 120 17.81 10.45 24.28
N VAL A 121 18.13 9.16 24.35
CA VAL A 121 19.41 8.62 24.82
C VAL A 121 19.99 7.66 23.78
N PRO A 122 21.33 7.55 23.68
CA PRO A 122 21.96 6.67 22.68
C PRO A 122 21.68 5.21 23.00
N ILE A 123 21.79 4.33 21.99
CA ILE A 123 21.53 2.89 22.13
C ILE A 123 22.34 2.23 23.27
N ASP A 124 23.54 2.75 23.56
CA ASP A 124 24.39 2.30 24.66
C ASP A 124 23.71 2.43 26.04
N ALA A 125 22.87 3.44 26.23
CA ALA A 125 22.13 3.66 27.47
C ALA A 125 21.11 2.55 27.75
N GLY A 126 20.61 1.88 26.70
CA GLY A 126 19.64 0.80 26.80
C GLY A 126 20.20 -0.57 27.07
N LYS A 127 21.54 -0.74 27.10
CA LYS A 127 22.18 -2.05 27.32
C LYS A 127 21.96 -2.58 28.73
N HIS A 128 22.13 -1.71 29.73
CA HIS A 128 21.95 -2.04 31.14
C HIS A 128 21.33 -0.86 31.88
N ARG A 129 20.53 -1.15 32.91
CA ARG A 129 19.88 -0.11 33.74
C ARG A 129 20.89 0.82 34.41
N THR A 130 22.05 0.30 34.81
CA THR A 130 23.17 1.11 35.36
C THR A 130 23.74 2.11 34.36
N MET A 131 23.71 1.81 33.06
CA MET A 131 24.11 2.76 32.02
C MET A 131 23.07 3.85 31.86
N LEU A 132 21.78 3.50 31.85
CA LEU A 132 20.69 4.47 31.80
C LEU A 132 20.78 5.48 32.95
N THR A 133 21.04 5.01 34.16
CA THR A 133 21.24 5.82 35.36
C THR A 133 22.26 6.96 35.17
N GLN A 134 23.34 6.74 34.40
CA GLN A 134 24.35 7.78 34.16
C GLN A 134 23.76 9.00 33.45
N TYR A 135 22.75 8.77 32.61
CA TYR A 135 22.07 9.81 31.83
C TYR A 135 20.92 10.47 32.61
N ILE A 136 20.22 9.73 33.48
CA ILE A 136 18.96 10.20 34.11
C ILE A 136 19.06 10.47 35.61
N GLY A 137 20.03 9.87 36.30
CA GLY A 137 20.15 9.86 37.77
C GLY A 137 19.54 8.63 38.44
N GLU A 138 19.63 8.57 39.77
CA GLU A 138 19.03 7.52 40.61
C GLU A 138 17.95 8.09 41.53
N GLY A 139 17.02 7.22 41.94
CA GLY A 139 16.02 7.52 42.97
C GLY A 139 15.03 8.62 42.59
N PHE A 140 14.45 9.23 43.63
CA PHE A 140 13.52 10.35 43.51
C PHE A 140 14.28 11.67 43.39
N ALA A 141 14.10 12.33 42.25
CA ALA A 141 14.74 13.61 41.97
C ALA A 141 13.67 14.71 41.85
N PRO A 142 13.68 15.76 42.71
CA PRO A 142 12.79 16.88 42.54
C PRO A 142 13.14 17.63 41.24
N ALA A 143 12.14 17.93 40.44
CA ALA A 143 12.32 18.64 39.17
C ALA A 143 11.06 19.40 38.79
N GLN A 144 11.26 20.49 38.05
CA GLN A 144 10.18 21.19 37.38
C GLN A 144 10.10 20.71 35.93
N VAL A 145 8.97 20.10 35.57
CA VAL A 145 8.71 19.59 34.22
C VAL A 145 8.01 20.66 33.43
N ARG A 146 8.69 21.13 32.38
CA ARG A 146 8.13 22.06 31.40
C ARG A 146 8.20 21.42 30.03
N GLY A 147 7.06 21.39 29.35
CA GLY A 147 6.93 20.63 28.12
C GLY A 147 5.58 20.81 27.45
N ILE A 148 5.23 19.87 26.58
CA ILE A 148 3.96 19.86 25.86
C ILE A 148 3.21 18.55 26.08
N LEU A 149 1.89 18.59 25.98
CA LEU A 149 1.08 17.37 26.00
C LEU A 149 1.12 16.64 24.66
N ARG A 150 1.29 15.32 24.72
CA ARG A 150 1.31 14.44 23.57
C ARG A 150 0.36 13.28 23.81
N LYS A 151 -0.37 12.89 22.76
CA LYS A 151 -1.18 11.67 22.77
C LYS A 151 -0.32 10.44 22.67
N GLU A 152 -0.84 9.32 23.14
CA GLU A 152 -0.22 8.01 22.94
C GLU A 152 0.03 7.69 21.46
N GLU A 153 1.07 6.91 21.22
CA GLU A 153 1.44 6.40 19.91
C GLU A 153 0.92 4.98 19.74
N PHE A 154 0.65 4.62 18.49
CA PHE A 154 0.28 3.28 18.09
C PHE A 154 1.22 2.82 16.99
N VAL A 155 1.83 1.66 17.16
CA VAL A 155 2.45 0.95 16.05
C VAL A 155 1.31 0.33 15.24
N GLY A 156 1.12 0.88 14.04
CA GLY A 156 0.12 0.39 13.10
C GLY A 156 0.40 -1.07 12.74
N GLY A 157 -0.64 -1.89 12.72
CA GLY A 157 -0.58 -3.20 12.08
C GLY A 157 -0.34 -3.05 10.58
N SER A 158 0.15 -4.12 9.94
CA SER A 158 0.17 -4.18 8.47
C SER A 158 -1.25 -3.93 7.94
N LEU A 159 -1.39 -3.44 6.70
CA LEU A 159 -2.69 -3.22 6.06
C LEU A 159 -3.61 -4.46 6.12
N LEU A 160 -3.03 -5.65 6.29
CA LEU A 160 -3.71 -6.95 6.36
C LEU A 160 -3.82 -7.53 7.78
N PHE A 161 -3.08 -7.01 8.76
CA PHE A 161 -3.01 -7.57 10.10
C PHE A 161 -3.44 -6.50 11.10
N GLY A 162 -4.34 -6.86 12.03
CA GLY A 162 -4.94 -5.95 13.01
C GLY A 162 -3.93 -5.26 13.96
N PRO A 163 -4.37 -4.69 15.08
CA PRO A 163 -3.48 -3.97 16.00
C PRO A 163 -2.27 -4.84 16.40
N SER A 164 -1.07 -4.25 16.39
CA SER A 164 0.14 -5.00 16.77
C SER A 164 0.11 -5.38 18.25
N PRO A 165 0.38 -6.65 18.62
CA PRO A 165 0.57 -7.06 20.01
C PRO A 165 1.64 -6.26 20.76
N ASP A 166 2.63 -5.72 20.03
CA ASP A 166 3.72 -4.90 20.58
C ASP A 166 3.25 -3.56 21.18
N ASN A 167 1.97 -3.21 21.00
CA ASN A 167 1.35 -2.05 21.65
C ASN A 167 0.90 -2.34 23.10
N GLU A 168 0.81 -3.60 23.51
CA GLU A 168 0.17 -3.96 24.78
C GLU A 168 1.16 -4.01 25.95
N GLY A 169 2.45 -4.24 25.70
CA GLY A 169 3.43 -4.42 26.76
C GLY A 169 4.89 -4.23 26.34
N PRO A 170 5.83 -4.45 27.27
CA PRO A 170 7.26 -4.35 27.00
C PRO A 170 7.74 -5.49 26.10
N VAL A 171 8.64 -5.16 25.18
CA VAL A 171 9.19 -6.09 24.17
C VAL A 171 10.41 -6.85 24.71
N ALA A 172 11.21 -6.22 25.56
CA ALA A 172 12.39 -6.86 26.15
C ALA A 172 12.62 -6.41 27.61
N ALA A 173 12.85 -7.41 28.48
CA ALA A 173 13.37 -7.29 29.85
C ALA A 173 12.70 -6.19 30.71
N ASP A 174 11.38 -5.99 30.55
CA ASP A 174 10.56 -5.00 31.27
C ASP A 174 10.97 -3.52 31.11
N LEU A 175 11.97 -3.23 30.28
CA LEU A 175 12.51 -1.87 30.13
C LEU A 175 12.10 -1.26 28.80
N SER A 176 12.10 -2.03 27.70
CA SER A 176 11.92 -1.47 26.36
C SER A 176 10.52 -1.67 25.80
N TRP A 177 9.94 -0.60 25.27
CA TRP A 177 8.65 -0.58 24.58
C TRP A 177 8.83 -0.19 23.12
N MET A 178 7.97 -0.69 22.24
CA MET A 178 7.98 -0.28 20.83
C MET A 178 7.20 1.03 20.60
N ALA A 179 6.06 1.16 21.28
CA ALA A 179 5.16 2.30 21.19
C ALA A 179 5.09 3.09 22.50
N MET A 180 4.86 4.40 22.40
CA MET A 180 4.57 5.25 23.56
C MET A 180 3.13 4.98 24.03
N ARG A 181 2.97 4.15 25.06
CA ARG A 181 1.65 3.72 25.61
C ARG A 181 1.55 4.11 27.09
N PRO A 182 1.33 5.39 27.41
CA PRO A 182 1.47 5.92 28.77
C PRO A 182 0.57 5.22 29.78
N TRP A 183 -0.65 4.85 29.39
CA TRP A 183 -1.57 4.08 30.22
C TRP A 183 -0.98 2.71 30.59
N ASN A 184 -0.58 1.93 29.59
CA ASN A 184 -0.02 0.60 29.82
C ASN A 184 1.31 0.67 30.58
N MET A 185 2.14 1.66 30.29
CA MET A 185 3.39 1.93 31.00
C MET A 185 3.12 2.24 32.48
N ALA A 186 2.10 3.06 32.77
CA ALA A 186 1.73 3.41 34.14
C ALA A 186 1.23 2.19 34.91
N MET A 187 0.37 1.38 34.28
CA MET A 187 -0.11 0.14 34.87
C MET A 187 1.01 -0.87 35.12
N ALA A 188 1.97 -0.98 34.20
CA ALA A 188 3.16 -1.83 34.38
C ALA A 188 4.03 -1.33 35.55
N TYR A 189 4.25 -0.02 35.63
CA TYR A 189 4.98 0.62 36.73
C TYR A 189 4.30 0.38 38.08
N TYR A 190 2.98 0.58 38.18
CA TYR A 190 2.23 0.36 39.42
C TYR A 190 2.26 -1.09 39.87
N ARG A 191 2.09 -2.03 38.93
CA ARG A 191 2.18 -3.47 39.20
C ARG A 191 3.57 -3.83 39.76
N ARG A 192 4.63 -3.25 39.20
CA ARG A 192 6.01 -3.50 39.64
C ARG A 192 6.30 -2.88 41.01
N ARG A 193 5.85 -1.66 41.26
CA ARG A 193 6.19 -0.91 42.48
C ARG A 193 5.38 -1.34 43.71
N TRP A 194 4.10 -1.63 43.52
CA TRP A 194 3.16 -1.89 44.63
C TRP A 194 2.46 -3.24 44.56
N GLY A 195 2.80 -4.09 43.59
CA GLY A 195 2.20 -5.41 43.41
C GLY A 195 0.88 -5.39 42.64
N ALA A 196 0.46 -6.59 42.18
CA ALA A 196 -0.75 -6.75 41.39
C ALA A 196 -2.03 -6.50 42.19
N ASP A 197 -2.04 -6.83 43.48
CA ASP A 197 -3.23 -6.76 44.34
C ASP A 197 -3.68 -5.31 44.59
N HIS A 198 -2.75 -4.36 44.58
CA HIS A 198 -3.03 -2.94 44.78
C HIS A 198 -3.16 -2.14 43.48
N LEU A 199 -3.02 -2.79 42.31
CA LEU A 199 -2.99 -2.13 41.01
C LEU A 199 -4.22 -1.26 40.77
N LYS A 200 -5.42 -1.78 41.03
CA LYS A 200 -6.67 -1.05 40.81
C LYS A 200 -6.77 0.19 41.72
N LYS A 201 -6.48 0.01 43.02
CA LYS A 201 -6.51 1.09 44.01
C LYS A 201 -5.48 2.17 43.70
N ASN A 202 -4.29 1.78 43.24
CA ASN A 202 -3.22 2.71 42.89
C ASN A 202 -3.52 3.44 41.58
N ALA A 203 -4.09 2.76 40.58
CA ALA A 203 -4.55 3.39 39.35
C ALA A 203 -5.66 4.42 39.62
N GLU A 204 -6.59 4.13 40.53
CA GLU A 204 -7.63 5.07 40.96
C GLU A 204 -7.05 6.25 41.75
N LYS A 205 -6.08 6.00 42.64
CA LYS A 205 -5.44 7.03 43.47
C LYS A 205 -4.53 7.97 42.66
N HIS A 206 -3.67 7.40 41.84
CA HIS A 206 -2.61 8.12 41.15
C HIS A 206 -2.99 8.55 39.74
N GLY A 207 -4.03 7.93 39.14
CA GLY A 207 -4.48 8.18 37.79
C GLY A 207 -3.60 7.50 36.73
N ALA A 208 -4.23 6.87 35.74
CA ALA A 208 -3.55 6.47 34.51
C ALA A 208 -4.11 7.30 33.35
N HIS A 209 -3.25 7.69 32.41
CA HIS A 209 -3.61 8.61 31.34
C HIS A 209 -3.16 8.06 29.98
N HIS A 210 -3.95 8.32 28.93
CA HIS A 210 -3.62 8.00 27.54
C HIS A 210 -2.77 9.08 26.85
N TYR A 211 -2.20 9.98 27.64
CA TYR A 211 -1.33 11.06 27.19
C TYR A 211 -0.08 11.09 28.05
N TYR A 212 0.97 11.72 27.54
CA TYR A 212 2.22 11.95 28.23
C TYR A 212 2.67 13.39 28.05
N VAL A 213 3.57 13.85 28.92
CA VAL A 213 4.21 15.16 28.77
C VAL A 213 5.56 14.95 28.10
N GLU A 214 5.84 15.70 27.06
CA GLU A 214 7.14 15.71 26.39
C GLU A 214 7.93 16.95 26.79
N MET A 215 9.10 16.75 27.40
CA MET A 215 10.01 17.82 27.73
C MET A 215 10.70 18.33 26.45
N LEU A 216 10.69 19.65 26.27
CA LEU A 216 11.33 20.32 25.13
C LEU A 216 12.50 21.16 25.64
N GLU A 217 13.53 21.32 24.80
CA GLU A 217 14.75 22.05 25.16
C GLU A 217 14.44 23.49 25.60
N ASP A 218 13.64 24.21 24.80
CA ASP A 218 13.30 25.63 25.05
C ASP A 218 12.54 25.87 26.35
N PHE A 219 11.92 24.82 26.90
CA PHE A 219 11.09 24.93 28.08
C PHE A 219 11.73 24.29 29.31
N SER A 220 12.56 23.27 29.13
CA SER A 220 12.95 22.37 30.21
C SER A 220 14.15 22.89 31.03
N GLY A 221 14.07 22.75 32.36
CA GLY A 221 15.13 23.13 33.30
C GLY A 221 16.23 22.08 33.49
N ASP A 222 17.17 22.40 34.39
CA ASP A 222 18.52 21.84 34.63
C ASP A 222 18.65 20.33 34.98
N ASP A 223 17.71 19.46 34.61
CA ASP A 223 17.80 18.02 34.93
C ASP A 223 18.73 17.24 33.98
N GLN A 224 19.28 17.89 32.95
CA GLN A 224 20.24 17.28 32.03
C GLN A 224 21.59 17.05 32.70
N ARG A 225 22.20 15.91 32.39
CA ARG A 225 23.53 15.52 32.86
C ARG A 225 24.52 15.54 31.72
N ILE A 226 25.73 16.01 32.00
CA ILE A 226 26.82 16.00 31.03
C ILE A 226 27.47 14.61 31.05
N VAL A 227 27.32 13.86 29.96
CA VAL A 227 27.94 12.56 29.76
C VAL A 227 28.70 12.59 28.44
N ARG A 228 30.00 12.28 28.48
CA ARG A 228 30.90 12.35 27.31
C ARG A 228 30.89 13.72 26.60
N GLY A 229 30.82 14.80 27.37
CA GLY A 229 30.87 16.18 26.84
C GLY A 229 29.57 16.70 26.24
N HIS A 230 28.48 15.92 26.27
CA HIS A 230 27.16 16.33 25.79
C HIS A 230 26.12 16.28 26.91
N ALA A 231 25.12 17.15 26.84
CA ALA A 231 23.99 17.16 27.76
C ALA A 231 22.97 16.08 27.36
N TRP A 232 22.54 15.28 28.32
CA TRP A 232 21.59 14.19 28.16
C TRP A 232 20.50 14.24 29.24
N PRO A 233 19.29 13.74 28.97
CA PRO A 233 18.77 13.27 27.68
C PRO A 233 18.61 14.42 26.66
N ARG A 234 18.85 14.12 25.38
CA ARG A 234 18.72 15.11 24.29
C ARG A 234 17.25 15.38 24.01
N ARG A 235 16.85 16.65 23.97
CA ARG A 235 15.46 17.04 23.72
C ARG A 235 15.27 17.59 22.33
N ARG A 236 14.01 17.69 21.92
CA ARG A 236 13.61 18.43 20.71
C ARG A 236 13.40 19.90 21.07
N GLU A 237 13.75 20.77 20.14
CA GLU A 237 13.34 22.18 20.19
C GLU A 237 11.87 22.30 19.75
N VAL A 238 11.21 23.41 20.11
CA VAL A 238 9.81 23.65 19.74
C VAL A 238 9.64 23.67 18.22
N ASP A 239 10.60 24.26 17.51
CA ASP A 239 10.61 24.31 16.05
C ASP A 239 10.68 22.92 15.42
N GLU A 240 11.46 21.99 16.00
CA GLU A 240 11.55 20.62 15.50
C GLU A 240 10.25 19.84 15.69
N VAL A 241 9.50 20.13 16.76
CA VAL A 241 8.22 19.47 17.07
C VAL A 241 7.07 20.03 16.24
N THR A 242 7.09 21.33 15.97
CA THR A 242 6.07 22.02 15.17
C THR A 242 6.34 21.93 13.68
N TYR A 243 7.53 21.47 13.29
CA TYR A 243 7.86 21.28 11.89
C TYR A 243 6.95 20.24 11.21
N VAL A 244 6.30 20.66 10.12
CA VAL A 244 5.43 19.81 9.31
C VAL A 244 6.06 19.58 7.94
N HIS A 245 6.64 18.39 7.73
CA HIS A 245 7.00 17.94 6.38
C HIS A 245 5.76 17.93 5.48
N LEU A 246 5.82 18.63 4.34
CA LEU A 246 4.76 18.79 3.34
C LEU A 246 3.49 19.42 3.94
N THR A 247 3.27 20.70 3.65
CA THR A 247 2.11 21.44 4.15
C THR A 247 0.80 20.98 3.49
N PRO A 248 -0.37 21.28 4.08
CA PRO A 248 -1.66 20.98 3.45
C PRO A 248 -1.84 21.59 2.05
N VAL A 249 -1.14 22.70 1.77
CA VAL A 249 -1.14 23.33 0.44
C VAL A 249 -0.48 22.39 -0.58
N VAL A 250 0.67 21.81 -0.24
CA VAL A 250 1.34 20.84 -1.12
C VAL A 250 0.47 19.60 -1.34
N HIS A 251 -0.22 19.12 -0.30
CA HIS A 251 -1.20 18.04 -0.47
C HIS A 251 -2.38 18.43 -1.37
N SER A 252 -2.81 19.70 -1.34
CA SER A 252 -3.83 20.23 -2.25
C SER A 252 -3.35 20.19 -3.71
N MET A 253 -2.07 20.49 -3.96
CA MET A 253 -1.48 20.34 -5.29
C MET A 253 -1.45 18.88 -5.75
N TYR A 254 -1.13 17.93 -4.86
CA TYR A 254 -1.17 16.50 -5.19
C TYR A 254 -2.57 15.99 -5.48
N ILE A 255 -3.60 16.49 -4.79
CA ILE A 255 -5.00 16.17 -5.10
C ILE A 255 -5.28 16.50 -6.58
N ILE A 256 -4.97 17.72 -7.01
CA ILE A 256 -5.18 18.17 -8.39
C ILE A 256 -4.40 17.29 -9.38
N PHE A 257 -3.13 17.00 -9.07
CA PHE A 257 -2.28 16.16 -9.89
C PHE A 257 -2.85 14.75 -10.11
N TRP A 258 -3.23 14.05 -9.03
CA TRP A 258 -3.74 12.68 -9.09
C TRP A 258 -5.12 12.60 -9.76
N PHE A 259 -6.01 13.57 -9.52
CA PHE A 259 -7.29 13.61 -10.22
C PHE A 259 -7.14 13.96 -11.71
N SER A 260 -6.14 14.77 -12.08
CA SER A 260 -5.83 15.04 -13.49
C SER A 260 -5.32 13.79 -14.22
N ILE A 261 -4.44 13.00 -13.60
CA ILE A 261 -4.02 11.68 -14.12
C ILE A 261 -5.22 10.75 -14.27
N THR A 262 -6.09 10.71 -13.25
CA THR A 262 -7.30 9.87 -13.28
C THR A 262 -8.19 10.24 -14.47
N ALA A 263 -8.46 11.53 -14.67
CA ALA A 263 -9.28 12.01 -15.77
C ALA A 263 -8.66 11.72 -17.14
N GLY A 264 -7.36 11.98 -17.31
CA GLY A 264 -6.64 11.67 -18.55
C GLY A 264 -6.63 10.18 -18.87
N SER A 265 -6.50 9.34 -17.84
CA SER A 265 -6.49 7.90 -17.99
C SER A 265 -7.88 7.34 -18.32
N LEU A 266 -8.95 7.86 -17.69
CA LEU A 266 -10.34 7.52 -18.04
C LEU A 266 -10.67 7.91 -19.49
N TYR A 267 -10.15 9.06 -19.95
CA TYR A 267 -10.25 9.46 -21.34
C TYR A 267 -9.55 8.47 -22.28
N GLY A 268 -8.38 7.96 -21.88
CA GLY A 268 -7.68 6.86 -22.56
C GLY A 268 -8.52 5.59 -22.67
N VAL A 269 -9.11 5.15 -21.55
CA VAL A 269 -10.04 4.00 -21.52
C VAL A 269 -11.20 4.20 -22.50
N LEU A 270 -11.81 5.39 -22.49
CA LEU A 270 -12.93 5.71 -23.38
C LEU A 270 -12.53 5.63 -24.86
N ARG A 271 -11.33 6.11 -25.23
CA ARG A 271 -10.81 6.00 -26.61
C ARG A 271 -10.54 4.55 -27.02
N CYS A 272 -9.92 3.77 -26.15
CA CYS A 272 -9.68 2.33 -26.38
C CYS A 272 -11.00 1.58 -26.59
N TRP A 273 -11.99 1.82 -25.73
CA TRP A 273 -13.30 1.21 -25.84
C TRP A 273 -14.03 1.54 -27.16
N ARG A 274 -14.00 2.82 -27.59
CA ARG A 274 -14.56 3.23 -28.89
C ARG A 274 -13.87 2.49 -30.04
N ARG A 275 -12.54 2.45 -30.04
CA ARG A 275 -11.77 1.73 -31.07
C ARG A 275 -12.08 0.24 -31.09
N GLN A 276 -12.24 -0.38 -29.92
CA GLN A 276 -12.59 -1.79 -29.82
C GLN A 276 -13.98 -2.05 -30.41
N LYS A 277 -14.95 -1.16 -30.17
CA LYS A 277 -16.29 -1.20 -30.79
C LYS A 277 -16.22 -1.12 -32.32
N ASP A 278 -15.39 -0.23 -32.86
CA ASP A 278 -15.20 -0.10 -34.32
C ASP A 278 -14.58 -1.37 -34.94
N ILE A 279 -13.57 -1.95 -34.28
CA ILE A 279 -12.96 -3.22 -34.72
C ILE A 279 -13.99 -4.35 -34.71
N PHE A 280 -14.85 -4.43 -33.69
CA PHE A 280 -15.92 -5.43 -33.65
C PHE A 280 -16.95 -5.22 -34.76
N ALA A 281 -17.30 -3.97 -35.08
CA ALA A 281 -18.20 -3.66 -36.18
C ALA A 281 -17.60 -4.05 -37.54
N LEU A 282 -16.34 -3.69 -37.78
CA LEU A 282 -15.59 -4.08 -38.99
C LEU A 282 -15.52 -5.60 -39.14
N ARG A 283 -15.19 -6.32 -38.06
CA ARG A 283 -15.11 -7.79 -38.08
C ARG A 283 -16.46 -8.43 -38.41
N LYS A 284 -17.56 -7.90 -37.86
CA LYS A 284 -18.92 -8.38 -38.18
C LYS A 284 -19.23 -8.18 -39.67
N PHE A 285 -18.83 -7.05 -40.24
CA PHE A 285 -18.99 -6.77 -41.67
C PHE A 285 -18.16 -7.73 -42.55
N THR A 286 -16.87 -7.87 -42.26
CA THR A 286 -15.97 -8.78 -43.01
C THR A 286 -16.41 -10.24 -42.91
N ASN A 287 -16.86 -10.70 -41.73
CA ASN A 287 -17.39 -12.05 -41.55
C ASN A 287 -18.67 -12.28 -42.37
N LYS A 288 -19.55 -11.27 -42.46
CA LYS A 288 -20.76 -11.35 -43.29
C LYS A 288 -20.41 -11.45 -44.78
N GLN A 289 -19.45 -10.64 -45.26
CA GLN A 289 -19.02 -10.69 -46.65
C GLN A 289 -18.33 -12.00 -47.01
N SER A 290 -17.43 -12.51 -46.16
CA SER A 290 -16.78 -13.81 -46.38
C SER A 290 -17.80 -14.94 -46.45
N MET A 291 -18.76 -14.98 -45.52
CA MET A 291 -19.86 -15.96 -45.56
C MET A 291 -20.68 -15.88 -46.85
N GLN A 292 -20.96 -14.68 -47.35
CA GLN A 292 -21.67 -14.51 -48.63
C GLN A 292 -20.86 -14.98 -49.85
N LEU A 293 -19.54 -14.76 -49.84
CA LEU A 293 -18.66 -15.24 -50.90
C LEU A 293 -18.51 -16.76 -50.86
N GLU A 294 -18.41 -17.35 -49.67
CA GLU A 294 -18.36 -18.80 -49.49
C GLU A 294 -19.65 -19.48 -49.98
N THR A 295 -20.82 -18.93 -49.64
CA THR A 295 -22.10 -19.49 -50.13
C THR A 295 -22.21 -19.38 -51.64
N ARG A 296 -21.80 -18.26 -52.26
CA ARG A 296 -21.75 -18.13 -53.73
C ARG A 296 -20.81 -19.15 -54.36
N ARG A 297 -19.60 -19.33 -53.81
CA ARG A 297 -18.64 -20.34 -54.29
C ARG A 297 -19.19 -21.75 -54.19
N GLN A 298 -19.93 -22.08 -53.12
CA GLN A 298 -20.58 -23.38 -52.97
C GLN A 298 -21.66 -23.60 -54.05
N VAL A 299 -22.47 -22.59 -54.33
CA VAL A 299 -23.49 -22.65 -55.40
C VAL A 299 -22.86 -22.80 -56.77
N GLU A 300 -21.84 -22.01 -57.08
CA GLU A 300 -21.09 -22.10 -58.35
C GLU A 300 -20.41 -23.46 -58.51
N ALA A 301 -19.79 -23.99 -57.45
CA ALA A 301 -19.19 -25.33 -57.46
C ALA A 301 -20.25 -26.42 -57.70
N GLN A 302 -21.42 -26.33 -57.07
CA GLN A 302 -22.53 -27.26 -57.32
C GLN A 302 -23.04 -27.17 -58.77
N ALA A 303 -23.16 -25.96 -59.32
CA ALA A 303 -23.56 -25.76 -60.71
C ALA A 303 -22.52 -26.34 -61.69
N TYR A 304 -21.24 -26.11 -61.42
CA TYR A 304 -20.13 -26.68 -62.19
C TYR A 304 -20.16 -28.21 -62.17
N MET A 305 -20.33 -28.84 -60.99
CA MET A 305 -20.43 -30.29 -60.87
C MET A 305 -21.60 -30.86 -61.67
N LYS A 306 -22.78 -30.22 -61.60
CA LYS A 306 -23.95 -30.62 -62.41
C LYS A 306 -23.69 -30.51 -63.92
N ALA A 307 -23.05 -29.43 -64.35
CA ALA A 307 -22.70 -29.24 -65.76
C ALA A 307 -21.69 -30.30 -66.24
N VAL A 308 -20.71 -30.68 -65.41
CA VAL A 308 -19.78 -31.76 -65.70
C VAL A 308 -20.51 -33.11 -65.82
N GLU A 309 -21.40 -33.43 -64.88
CA GLU A 309 -22.23 -34.65 -64.93
C GLU A 309 -23.11 -34.71 -66.19
N GLU A 310 -23.68 -33.57 -66.61
CA GLU A 310 -24.50 -33.47 -67.81
C GLU A 310 -23.67 -33.68 -69.09
N VAL A 311 -22.47 -33.09 -69.16
CA VAL A 311 -21.53 -33.32 -70.28
C VAL A 311 -21.11 -34.79 -70.33
N GLU A 312 -20.81 -35.42 -69.20
CA GLU A 312 -20.51 -36.85 -69.15
C GLU A 312 -21.70 -37.71 -69.60
N ARG A 313 -22.92 -37.36 -69.19
CA ARG A 313 -24.14 -38.03 -69.63
C ARG A 313 -24.34 -37.91 -71.14
N LEU A 314 -24.17 -36.71 -71.70
CA LEU A 314 -24.27 -36.48 -73.15
C LEU A 314 -23.21 -37.26 -73.92
N LYS A 315 -21.96 -37.32 -73.42
CA LYS A 315 -20.92 -38.19 -73.99
C LYS A 315 -21.31 -39.66 -73.96
N ARG A 316 -21.90 -40.17 -72.87
CA ARG A 316 -22.39 -41.56 -72.80
C ARG A 316 -23.52 -41.83 -73.78
N ILE A 317 -24.44 -40.87 -73.97
CA ILE A 317 -25.52 -41.01 -74.95
C ILE A 317 -24.97 -40.96 -76.37
N SER A 318 -24.01 -40.08 -76.68
CA SER A 318 -23.42 -40.01 -78.01
C SER A 318 -22.58 -41.24 -78.34
N THR A 319 -21.82 -41.78 -77.38
CA THR A 319 -21.10 -43.06 -77.57
C THR A 319 -22.06 -44.24 -77.69
N ALA A 320 -23.16 -44.26 -76.93
CA ALA A 320 -24.20 -45.28 -77.06
C ALA A 320 -24.99 -45.16 -78.39
N ALA A 321 -25.26 -43.95 -78.87
CA ALA A 321 -25.88 -43.71 -80.17
C ALA A 321 -24.94 -44.13 -81.31
N ALA A 322 -23.64 -43.83 -81.20
CA ALA A 322 -22.63 -44.33 -82.14
C ALA A 322 -22.54 -45.86 -82.12
N ALA A 323 -22.63 -46.50 -80.94
CA ALA A 323 -22.68 -47.96 -80.82
C ALA A 323 -23.98 -48.56 -81.39
N ALA A 324 -25.13 -47.93 -81.18
CA ALA A 324 -26.42 -48.38 -81.72
C ALA A 324 -26.52 -48.19 -83.24
N GLN A 325 -25.88 -47.17 -83.80
CA GLN A 325 -25.76 -46.98 -85.26
C GLN A 325 -24.88 -48.05 -85.91
N ILE A 326 -23.92 -48.59 -85.16
CA ILE A 326 -23.12 -49.77 -85.56
C ILE A 326 -23.95 -51.07 -85.45
N ASP A 327 -24.90 -51.15 -84.50
CA ASP A 327 -25.72 -52.34 -84.23
C ASP A 327 -26.95 -52.49 -85.17
N LEU A 328 -27.47 -51.40 -85.74
CA LEU A 328 -28.55 -51.41 -86.73
C LEU A 328 -28.11 -51.84 -88.16
N GLY A 329 -26.85 -52.20 -88.35
CA GLY A 329 -26.25 -52.45 -89.67
C GLY A 329 -26.01 -53.92 -90.07
N LYS A 330 -26.45 -54.93 -89.30
CA LYS A 330 -26.16 -56.35 -89.63
C LYS A 330 -27.30 -57.35 -89.41
N PRO A 331 -27.77 -58.01 -90.48
CA PRO A 331 -28.24 -59.39 -90.46
C PRO A 331 -27.23 -60.38 -91.09
N THR A 332 -27.40 -61.63 -90.72
CA THR A 332 -26.41 -62.72 -90.62
C THR A 332 -26.39 -63.65 -91.86
N THR A 333 -25.18 -63.90 -92.39
CA THR A 333 -24.65 -65.12 -93.07
C THR A 333 -25.34 -65.81 -94.28
N ALA A 334 -24.57 -65.98 -95.38
CA ALA A 334 -24.35 -67.29 -96.07
C ALA A 334 -23.16 -67.29 -97.09
N ILE A 335 -22.01 -67.82 -96.64
CA ILE A 335 -20.94 -68.72 -97.19
C ILE A 335 -20.43 -68.71 -98.68
N TYR A 336 -19.09 -68.89 -98.77
CA TYR A 336 -18.16 -69.45 -99.81
C TYR A 336 -17.44 -68.44 -100.74
N SER A 337 -16.13 -68.51 -101.04
CA SER A 337 -14.99 -69.37 -100.67
C SER A 337 -13.64 -68.74 -101.14
N GLU A 338 -12.57 -69.00 -100.38
CA GLU A 338 -11.14 -69.17 -100.75
C GLU A 338 -10.34 -68.14 -101.60
N GLY A 339 -9.15 -67.76 -101.08
CA GLY A 339 -8.06 -67.15 -101.86
C GLY A 339 -6.94 -66.55 -100.98
N ALA A 340 -5.81 -67.25 -100.93
CA ALA A 340 -4.65 -67.11 -100.04
C ALA A 340 -3.76 -65.84 -100.14
N ALA A 341 -2.86 -65.73 -99.14
CA ALA A 341 -1.56 -65.05 -99.05
C ALA A 341 -1.52 -63.73 -98.22
N LEU A 342 -1.04 -63.76 -96.96
CA LEU A 342 0.36 -63.61 -96.49
C LEU A 342 0.92 -62.18 -96.64
N GLU A 343 0.96 -61.41 -95.55
CA GLU A 343 2.21 -60.78 -95.08
C GLU A 343 2.11 -60.22 -93.64
N LYS A 344 3.25 -60.32 -92.94
CA LYS A 344 3.53 -59.99 -91.53
C LYS A 344 4.04 -58.56 -91.36
N GLY A 345 3.84 -58.00 -90.15
CA GLY A 345 4.58 -56.88 -89.57
C GLY A 345 3.65 -56.05 -88.67
N ASP A 346 3.56 -56.21 -87.36
CA ASP A 346 4.54 -56.15 -86.24
C ASP A 346 5.00 -54.73 -85.86
N SER A 347 5.00 -54.46 -84.54
CA SER A 347 5.44 -53.26 -83.78
C SER A 347 4.60 -51.97 -83.87
N GLU A 348 4.34 -51.15 -82.85
CA GLU A 348 4.49 -51.13 -81.38
C GLU A 348 3.75 -49.84 -80.88
N PRO A 349 3.38 -49.71 -79.59
CA PRO A 349 2.76 -48.51 -79.03
C PRO A 349 3.73 -47.64 -78.21
N ARG A 350 3.56 -46.31 -78.20
CA ARG A 350 4.07 -45.32 -77.20
C ARG A 350 3.70 -43.91 -77.69
N LYS A 351 3.27 -42.94 -76.88
CA LYS A 351 3.38 -42.64 -75.45
C LYS A 351 2.14 -41.87 -75.01
#